data_AF-A0AAP3A303-F1
#
_entry.id   AF-A0AAP3A303-F1
#
_cell.length_a   1.000
_cell.length_b   1.000
_cell.length_c   1.000
_cell.angle_alpha   90.00
_cell.angle_beta   90.00
_cell.angle_gamma   90.00
#
_symmetry.space_group_name_H-M   'P 1'
#
loop_
_entity.id
_entity.type
_entity.pdbx_description
1 polymer ?
#
loop_
_entity_poly.entity_id
_entity_poly.type
_entity_poly.pdbx_seq_one_letter_code
_entity_poly.pdbx_strand_id
1 'polypeptide(L)'
;QIVEKILRERHQMRGQDFVFNLKSEYPAREQVMQYGEDDLTFISRLLSEVGIWFRFATDARLKIEVIEFYDDQSGYERGLTLPLRHPSGLHDGATEAVWGLNTAYSVVEKSVTTRDYNYRTATAEMMTEQHDATGGDNTTYGEAYHYA
;
A
#
# COMPACT_ATOMS: atom_id res chain seq x y z
N GLN A 1 10.66 -7.21 -9.07
CA GLN A 1 11.81 -8.11 -9.29
C GLN A 1 12.32 -8.77 -8.00
N ILE A 2 12.75 -8.02 -6.97
CA ILE A 2 13.28 -8.62 -5.72
C ILE A 2 12.23 -9.46 -4.99
N VAL A 3 11.03 -8.91 -4.77
CA VAL A 3 9.92 -9.61 -4.10
C VAL A 3 9.56 -10.90 -4.84
N GLU A 4 9.37 -10.84 -6.16
CA GLU A 4 9.12 -12.02 -6.99
C GLU A 4 10.19 -13.10 -6.81
N LYS A 5 11.48 -12.70 -6.80
CA LYS A 5 12.58 -13.64 -6.61
C LYS A 5 12.49 -14.36 -5.26
N ILE A 6 12.17 -13.63 -4.19
CA ILE A 6 12.00 -14.23 -2.85
C ILE A 6 10.82 -15.22 -2.84
N LEU A 7 9.66 -14.81 -3.36
CA LEU A 7 8.48 -15.66 -3.43
C LEU A 7 8.75 -16.96 -4.21
N ARG A 8 9.45 -16.87 -5.35
CA ARG A 8 9.79 -18.03 -6.18
C ARG A 8 10.87 -18.91 -5.58
N GLU A 9 11.99 -18.33 -5.17
CA GLU A 9 13.18 -19.10 -4.81
C GLU A 9 13.15 -19.59 -3.36
N ARG A 10 12.73 -18.74 -2.43
CA ARG A 10 12.73 -19.05 -0.99
C ARG A 10 11.44 -19.71 -0.52
N HIS A 11 10.31 -19.38 -1.14
CA HIS A 11 8.99 -19.92 -0.78
C HIS A 11 8.38 -20.86 -1.83
N GLN A 12 9.11 -21.13 -2.93
CA GLN A 12 8.70 -22.07 -3.99
C GLN A 12 7.32 -21.74 -4.62
N MET A 13 6.92 -20.47 -4.57
CA MET A 13 5.68 -20.01 -5.18
C MET A 13 5.80 -19.98 -6.71
N ARG A 14 4.77 -20.48 -7.37
CA ARG A 14 4.64 -20.56 -8.82
C ARG A 14 4.01 -19.28 -9.36
N GLY A 15 4.08 -19.09 -10.67
CA GLY A 15 3.51 -17.89 -11.31
C GLY A 15 1.99 -17.77 -11.20
N GLN A 16 1.30 -18.82 -10.75
CA GLN A 16 -0.14 -18.80 -10.48
C GLN A 16 -0.47 -18.37 -9.04
N ASP A 17 0.50 -18.40 -8.12
CA ASP A 17 0.26 -18.14 -6.69
C ASP A 17 0.33 -16.63 -6.37
N PHE A 18 0.82 -15.82 -7.29
CA PHE A 18 0.85 -14.37 -7.16
C PHE A 18 0.86 -13.65 -8.52
N VAL A 19 0.36 -12.42 -8.53
CA VAL A 19 0.31 -11.56 -9.72
C VAL A 19 0.64 -10.11 -9.38
N PHE A 20 1.43 -9.46 -10.25
CA PHE A 20 1.75 -8.05 -10.15
C PHE A 20 0.90 -7.24 -11.14
N ASN A 21 -0.06 -6.49 -10.64
CA ASN A 21 -0.93 -5.60 -11.40
C ASN A 21 -0.53 -4.14 -11.17
N LEU A 22 0.71 -3.82 -11.53
CA LEU A 22 1.31 -2.49 -11.31
C LEU A 22 1.08 -1.59 -12.53
N LYS A 23 0.78 -0.30 -12.28
CA LYS A 23 0.62 0.74 -13.31
C LYS A 23 1.89 1.54 -13.55
N SER A 24 2.77 1.59 -12.56
CA SER A 24 4.01 2.33 -12.61
C SER A 24 5.21 1.42 -12.89
N GLU A 25 6.24 2.01 -13.51
CA GLU A 25 7.56 1.39 -13.59
C GLU A 25 8.39 1.82 -12.39
N TYR A 26 9.09 0.85 -11.77
CA TYR A 26 9.89 1.09 -10.58
C TYR A 26 11.38 1.03 -10.92
N PRO A 27 12.17 2.03 -10.52
CA PRO A 27 13.59 2.05 -10.83
C PRO A 27 14.32 0.88 -10.18
N ALA A 28 15.33 0.36 -10.88
CA ALA A 28 16.23 -0.62 -10.31
C ALA A 28 16.99 0.01 -9.14
N ARG A 29 17.07 -0.72 -8.02
CA ARG A 29 17.85 -0.30 -6.85
C ARG A 29 19.30 -0.73 -7.03
N GLU A 30 20.25 0.18 -6.84
CA GLU A 30 21.70 -0.09 -6.96
C GLU A 30 22.15 -1.12 -5.92
N GLN A 31 21.62 -1.03 -4.70
CA GLN A 31 21.88 -1.97 -3.62
C GLN A 31 20.63 -2.16 -2.75
N VAL A 32 20.37 -3.39 -2.32
CA VAL A 32 19.33 -3.73 -1.35
C VAL A 32 19.86 -4.79 -0.39
N MET A 33 19.65 -4.59 0.91
CA MET A 33 20.06 -5.51 1.97
C MET A 33 18.85 -5.92 2.81
N GLN A 34 18.82 -7.21 3.18
CA GLN A 34 17.93 -7.78 4.20
C GLN A 34 18.80 -8.13 5.40
N TYR A 35 18.53 -7.52 6.56
CA TYR A 35 19.36 -7.71 7.74
C TYR A 35 18.52 -7.75 9.02
N GLY A 36 18.62 -8.84 9.77
CA GLY A 36 17.92 -8.98 11.05
C GLY A 36 16.39 -9.02 10.94
N GLU A 37 15.84 -9.29 9.74
CA GLU A 37 14.41 -9.31 9.46
C GLU A 37 14.04 -10.55 8.63
N ASP A 38 12.83 -11.08 8.82
CA ASP A 38 12.29 -12.19 8.03
C ASP A 38 11.82 -11.73 6.64
N ASP A 39 11.51 -12.70 5.78
CA ASP A 39 11.14 -12.44 4.39
C ASP A 39 9.84 -11.63 4.24
N LEU A 40 8.84 -11.84 5.11
CA LEU A 40 7.60 -11.07 5.05
C LEU A 40 7.86 -9.62 5.48
N THR A 41 8.56 -9.41 6.59
CA THR A 41 8.94 -8.07 7.06
C THR A 41 9.73 -7.30 5.99
N PHE A 42 10.69 -7.97 5.35
CA PHE A 42 11.49 -7.40 4.27
C PHE A 42 10.65 -7.04 3.03
N ILE A 43 9.77 -7.94 2.59
CA ILE A 43 8.86 -7.70 1.45
C ILE A 43 7.94 -6.53 1.76
N SER A 44 7.29 -6.52 2.93
CA SER A 44 6.37 -5.45 3.33
C SER A 44 7.06 -4.09 3.35
N ARG A 45 8.29 -4.03 3.90
CA ARG A 45 9.09 -2.81 3.91
C ARG A 45 9.39 -2.33 2.49
N LEU A 46 9.94 -3.19 1.63
CA LEU A 46 10.26 -2.84 0.24
C LEU A 46 9.06 -2.35 -0.57
N LEU A 47 7.89 -2.97 -0.39
CA LEU A 47 6.67 -2.60 -1.10
C LEU A 47 6.12 -1.26 -0.60
N SER A 48 6.11 -1.06 0.72
CA SER A 48 5.64 0.19 1.34
C SER A 48 6.47 1.41 0.93
N GLU A 49 7.79 1.25 0.76
CA GLU A 49 8.70 2.31 0.31
C GLU A 49 8.33 2.89 -1.06
N VAL A 50 7.64 2.10 -1.90
CA VAL A 50 7.28 2.49 -3.27
C VAL A 50 5.75 2.52 -3.48
N GLY A 51 4.97 2.47 -2.40
CA GLY A 51 3.52 2.57 -2.44
C GLY A 51 2.80 1.36 -3.02
N ILE A 52 3.44 0.19 -3.07
CA ILE A 52 2.78 -1.05 -3.50
C ILE A 52 2.10 -1.68 -2.29
N TRP A 53 0.83 -2.04 -2.45
CA TRP A 53 0.05 -2.80 -1.50
C TRP A 53 -0.37 -4.13 -2.10
N PHE A 54 -0.87 -5.05 -1.28
CA PHE A 54 -1.32 -6.36 -1.75
C PHE A 54 -2.51 -6.89 -0.96
N ARG A 55 -3.22 -7.84 -1.58
CA ARG A 55 -4.32 -8.59 -0.96
C ARG A 55 -4.26 -10.06 -1.35
N PHE A 56 -4.94 -10.89 -0.56
CA PHE A 56 -5.19 -12.28 -0.90
C PHE A 56 -6.56 -12.39 -1.58
N ALA A 57 -6.59 -12.98 -2.77
CA ALA A 57 -7.80 -13.25 -3.52
C ALA A 57 -7.90 -14.74 -3.83
N THR A 58 -9.11 -15.22 -4.13
CA THR A 58 -9.32 -16.60 -4.59
C THR A 58 -9.49 -16.61 -6.10
N ASP A 59 -8.63 -17.33 -6.83
CA ASP A 59 -8.86 -17.61 -8.24
C ASP A 59 -9.92 -18.71 -8.36
N ALA A 60 -11.13 -18.33 -8.79
CA ALA A 60 -12.26 -19.26 -8.90
C ALA A 60 -12.06 -20.38 -9.95
N ARG A 61 -11.23 -20.14 -10.97
CA ARG A 61 -10.94 -21.12 -12.03
C ARG A 61 -9.95 -22.17 -11.55
N LEU A 62 -8.88 -21.74 -10.89
CA LEU A 62 -7.81 -22.61 -10.40
C LEU A 62 -8.11 -23.16 -8.99
N LYS A 63 -9.05 -22.56 -8.26
CA LYS A 63 -9.41 -22.88 -6.87
C LYS A 63 -8.21 -22.81 -5.93
N ILE A 64 -7.41 -21.76 -6.10
CA ILE A 64 -6.23 -21.48 -5.28
C ILE A 64 -6.32 -20.06 -4.71
N GLU A 65 -5.59 -19.82 -3.64
CA GLU A 65 -5.32 -18.47 -3.16
C GLU A 65 -4.22 -17.84 -4.00
N VAL A 66 -4.39 -16.57 -4.35
CA VAL A 66 -3.47 -15.78 -5.15
C VAL A 66 -3.18 -14.47 -4.43
N ILE A 67 -1.91 -14.09 -4.36
CA ILE A 67 -1.51 -12.77 -3.86
C ILE A 67 -1.53 -11.77 -5.02
N GLU A 68 -2.34 -10.73 -4.90
CA GLU A 68 -2.45 -9.69 -5.91
C GLU A 68 -1.76 -8.41 -5.42
N PHE A 69 -0.75 -7.93 -6.15
CA PHE A 69 -0.02 -6.70 -5.87
C PHE A 69 -0.51 -5.54 -6.74
N TYR A 70 -0.72 -4.37 -6.14
CA TYR A 70 -1.24 -3.17 -6.78
C TYR A 70 -0.51 -1.91 -6.29
N ASP A 71 -0.46 -0.88 -7.13
CA ASP A 71 0.08 0.45 -6.81
C ASP A 71 -0.97 1.56 -6.97
N ASP A 72 -2.20 1.19 -7.31
CA ASP A 72 -3.31 2.10 -7.51
C ASP A 72 -4.60 1.55 -6.89
N GLN A 73 -5.70 2.26 -7.12
CA GLN A 73 -7.01 1.88 -6.58
C GLN A 73 -7.74 0.82 -7.42
N SER A 74 -7.14 0.32 -8.51
CA SER A 74 -7.79 -0.66 -9.38
C SER A 74 -7.96 -2.04 -8.73
N GLY A 75 -7.16 -2.35 -7.71
CA GLY A 75 -7.28 -3.59 -6.94
C GLY A 75 -8.45 -3.63 -5.97
N TYR A 76 -9.15 -2.51 -5.74
CA TYR A 76 -10.34 -2.51 -4.88
C TYR A 76 -11.55 -3.09 -5.60
N GLU A 77 -12.24 -4.02 -4.96
CA GLU A 77 -13.55 -4.45 -5.40
C GLU A 77 -14.58 -3.32 -5.25
N ARG A 78 -15.29 -3.04 -6.33
CA ARG A 78 -16.30 -1.99 -6.41
C ARG A 78 -17.65 -2.60 -6.73
N GLY A 79 -18.71 -1.89 -6.35
CA GLY A 79 -20.09 -2.24 -6.73
C GLY A 79 -20.82 -3.18 -5.77
N LEU A 80 -20.20 -3.57 -4.65
CA LEU A 80 -20.92 -4.27 -3.58
C LEU A 80 -21.82 -3.27 -2.84
N THR A 81 -23.13 -3.53 -2.82
CA THR A 81 -24.11 -2.74 -2.06
C THR A 81 -24.79 -3.64 -1.04
N LEU A 82 -24.57 -3.37 0.24
CA LEU A 82 -25.20 -4.08 1.35
C LEU A 82 -26.12 -3.13 2.13
N PRO A 83 -27.33 -3.56 2.52
CA PRO A 83 -28.21 -2.75 3.34
C PRO A 83 -27.66 -2.62 4.78
N LEU A 84 -27.85 -1.45 5.41
CA LEU A 84 -27.62 -1.26 6.84
C LEU A 84 -28.86 -1.71 7.63
N ARG A 85 -28.75 -2.75 8.46
CA ARG A 85 -29.83 -3.30 9.28
C ARG A 85 -29.36 -3.55 10.71
N HIS A 86 -29.99 -2.89 11.67
CA HIS A 86 -29.73 -3.13 13.08
C HIS A 86 -30.29 -4.50 13.50
N PRO A 87 -29.63 -5.27 14.39
CA PRO A 87 -30.06 -6.62 14.78
C PRO A 87 -31.30 -6.67 15.70
N SER A 88 -32.20 -5.68 15.63
CA SER A 88 -33.28 -5.45 16.60
C SER A 88 -34.54 -6.31 16.41
N GLY A 89 -34.43 -7.50 15.81
CA GLY A 89 -35.55 -8.44 15.66
C GLY A 89 -35.09 -9.89 15.59
N LEU A 90 -35.94 -10.82 16.02
CA LEU A 90 -35.71 -12.29 16.02
C LEU A 90 -35.51 -12.91 14.61
N HIS A 91 -35.45 -12.11 13.54
CA HIS A 91 -35.36 -12.59 12.17
C HIS A 91 -34.65 -11.57 11.26
N ASP A 92 -33.53 -11.96 10.66
CA ASP A 92 -32.70 -11.15 9.75
C ASP A 92 -33.12 -11.26 8.27
N GLY A 93 -34.13 -12.09 7.97
CA GLY A 93 -34.58 -12.36 6.61
C GLY A 93 -33.53 -13.04 5.73
N ALA A 94 -32.50 -13.65 6.32
CA ALA A 94 -31.39 -14.36 5.68
C ALA A 94 -30.66 -13.57 4.57
N THR A 95 -30.75 -12.25 4.58
CA THR A 95 -30.10 -11.37 3.59
C THR A 95 -28.86 -10.75 4.20
N GLU A 96 -27.73 -10.81 3.50
CA GLU A 96 -26.48 -10.18 3.95
C GLU A 96 -26.68 -8.67 4.17
N ALA A 97 -26.24 -8.18 5.33
CA ALA A 97 -26.43 -6.80 5.75
C ALA A 97 -25.29 -6.33 6.67
N VAL A 98 -25.03 -5.03 6.66
CA VAL A 98 -24.15 -4.37 7.65
C VAL A 98 -24.98 -4.04 8.88
N TRP A 99 -24.47 -4.31 10.08
CA TRP A 99 -25.20 -4.12 11.34
C TRP A 99 -24.63 -3.00 12.22
N GLY A 100 -23.41 -2.55 11.94
CA GLY A 100 -22.76 -1.46 12.63
C GLY A 100 -21.89 -0.66 11.68
N LEU A 101 -21.98 0.67 11.77
CA LEU A 101 -21.11 1.60 11.06
C LEU A 101 -20.52 2.55 12.10
N ASN A 102 -19.19 2.69 12.08
CA ASN A 102 -18.47 3.64 12.93
C ASN A 102 -17.54 4.46 12.03
N THR A 103 -17.45 5.74 12.30
CA THR A 103 -16.54 6.65 11.61
C THR A 103 -15.56 7.21 12.63
N ALA A 104 -14.27 6.98 12.39
CA ALA A 104 -13.18 7.52 13.18
C ALA A 104 -12.41 8.56 12.34
N TYR A 105 -11.87 9.57 13.02
CA TYR A 105 -11.06 10.62 12.41
C TYR A 105 -9.77 10.78 13.22
N SER A 106 -8.67 10.99 12.53
CA SER A 106 -7.37 11.33 13.12
C SER A 106 -6.77 12.49 12.35
N VAL A 107 -6.04 13.34 13.06
CA VAL A 107 -5.23 14.39 12.43
C VAL A 107 -3.99 13.73 11.84
N VAL A 108 -3.65 14.11 10.61
CA VAL A 108 -2.48 13.64 9.87
C VAL A 108 -1.71 14.82 9.29
N GLU A 109 -0.43 14.63 9.03
CA GLU A 109 0.43 15.64 8.43
C GLU A 109 -0.08 16.05 7.05
N LYS A 110 -0.10 17.36 6.78
CA LYS A 110 -0.56 17.91 5.50
C LYS A 110 0.45 17.63 4.38
N SER A 111 1.74 17.71 4.69
CA SER A 111 2.82 17.54 3.73
C SER A 111 4.05 16.91 4.36
N VAL A 112 4.80 16.20 3.52
CA VAL A 112 6.05 15.56 3.87
C VAL A 112 7.10 16.03 2.87
N THR A 113 8.23 16.51 3.37
CA THR A 113 9.36 16.94 2.51
C THR A 113 10.58 16.09 2.83
N THR A 114 11.20 15.54 1.79
CA THR A 114 12.39 14.71 1.89
C THR A 114 13.59 15.38 1.23
N ARG A 115 14.77 15.13 1.77
CA ARG A 115 16.04 15.57 1.19
C ARG A 115 17.01 14.41 1.15
N ASP A 116 17.70 14.27 0.03
CA ASP A 116 18.73 13.25 -0.20
C ASP A 116 20.07 13.90 -0.60
N TYR A 117 21.15 13.12 -0.58
CA TYR A 117 22.50 13.51 -0.99
C TYR A 117 23.16 12.46 -1.87
N ASN A 118 23.42 12.81 -3.13
CA ASN A 118 24.23 12.04 -4.05
C ASN A 118 25.62 12.69 -4.24
N TYR A 119 26.67 11.99 -3.78
CA TYR A 119 28.05 12.48 -3.88
C TYR A 119 28.55 12.68 -5.33
N ARG A 120 27.96 11.97 -6.31
CA ARG A 120 28.32 12.12 -7.74
C ARG A 120 27.79 13.43 -8.32
N THR A 121 26.77 14.02 -7.67
CA THR A 121 26.13 15.28 -8.05
C THR A 121 25.93 16.16 -6.82
N ALA A 122 27.00 16.39 -6.04
CA ALA A 122 26.93 17.02 -4.73
C ALA A 122 26.31 18.43 -4.71
N THR A 123 26.29 19.14 -5.84
CA THR A 123 25.70 20.48 -5.99
C THR A 123 24.25 20.47 -6.49
N ALA A 124 23.67 19.30 -6.77
CA ALA A 124 22.29 19.20 -7.24
C ALA A 124 21.31 19.51 -6.10
N GLU A 125 20.25 20.28 -6.41
CA GLU A 125 19.13 20.44 -5.49
C GLU A 125 18.32 19.12 -5.47
N MET A 126 18.36 18.43 -4.33
CA MET A 126 17.71 17.14 -4.11
C MET A 126 16.67 17.22 -2.98
N MET A 127 15.92 18.33 -2.94
CA MET A 127 14.68 18.42 -2.16
C MET A 127 13.49 18.16 -3.08
N THR A 128 12.49 17.41 -2.58
CA THR A 128 11.17 17.38 -3.21
C THR A 128 10.55 18.79 -3.18
N GLU A 129 9.78 19.16 -4.23
CA GLU A 129 9.33 20.54 -4.51
C GLU A 129 8.75 21.30 -3.28
N GLN A 130 9.01 22.60 -3.27
CA GLN A 130 8.66 23.54 -2.19
C GLN A 130 7.16 23.58 -1.87
N HIS A 131 6.86 23.24 -0.63
CA HIS A 131 5.97 23.91 0.31
C HIS A 131 5.01 24.98 -0.26
N ASP A 132 3.71 24.66 -0.32
CA ASP A 132 2.65 25.67 -0.47
C ASP A 132 2.50 26.48 0.83
N ALA A 133 3.26 27.57 0.92
CA ALA A 133 3.26 28.51 2.05
C ALA A 133 2.00 29.41 2.11
N THR A 134 1.01 29.23 1.22
CA THR A 134 -0.13 30.16 1.12
C THR A 134 -1.15 30.03 2.23
N GLY A 135 -1.00 29.07 3.16
CA GLY A 135 -1.82 29.00 4.38
C GLY A 135 -3.34 28.94 4.12
N GLY A 136 -3.74 28.46 2.94
CA GLY A 136 -5.12 28.63 2.45
C GLY A 136 -6.16 27.66 3.00
N ASP A 137 -5.76 26.61 3.72
CA ASP A 137 -6.69 25.62 4.27
C ASP A 137 -6.54 25.53 5.79
N ASN A 138 -7.55 26.01 6.51
CA ASN A 138 -7.62 26.02 7.98
C ASN A 138 -7.92 24.65 8.59
N THR A 139 -8.13 23.62 7.78
CA THR A 139 -8.53 22.28 8.25
C THR A 139 -7.39 21.28 8.37
N THR A 140 -6.21 21.60 7.85
CA THR A 140 -5.02 20.72 7.85
C THR A 140 -3.80 21.44 8.42
N TYR A 141 -3.10 20.80 9.36
CA TYR A 141 -1.92 21.36 10.02
C TYR A 141 -0.81 20.31 10.18
N GLY A 142 0.45 20.75 10.25
CA GLY A 142 1.62 19.89 10.52
C GLY A 142 2.54 19.67 9.31
N GLU A 143 3.84 19.72 9.57
CA GLU A 143 4.93 19.48 8.62
C GLU A 143 5.85 18.38 9.15
N ALA A 144 6.16 17.38 8.33
CA ALA A 144 7.17 16.37 8.62
C ALA A 144 8.39 16.54 7.70
N TYR A 145 9.56 16.65 8.32
CA TYR A 145 10.85 16.71 7.64
C TYR A 145 11.61 15.41 7.88
N HIS A 146 11.96 14.71 6.80
CA HIS A 146 12.79 13.51 6.86
C HIS A 146 14.11 13.73 6.12
N TYR A 147 15.20 13.34 6.77
CA TYR A 147 16.55 13.29 6.19
C TYR A 147 16.93 11.82 5.98
N ALA A 148 17.40 11.49 4.78
CA ALA A 148 17.99 10.19 4.47
C ALA A 148 19.52 10.22 4.64
#